data_AF-A0A6M2D729-F1
#
_entry.id   AF-A0A6M2D729-F1
#
_cell.length_a   1.000
_cell.length_b   1.000
_cell.length_c   1.000
_cell.angle_alpha   90.00
_cell.angle_beta   90.00
_cell.angle_gamma   90.00
#
_symmetry.space_group_name_H-M   'P 1'
#
loop_
_entity.id
_entity.type
_entity.pdbx_description
1 polymer ?
#
loop_
_entity_poly.entity_id
_entity_poly.type
_entity_poly.pdbx_seq_one_letter_code
_entity_poly.pdbx_strand_id
1 'polypeptide(L)'
;PFMEDLTNATFSQYRTISCLPNSHGLVLFLCSIARTNLEAEIVLRKGNLCLPQPQQVKKQSCFLPLFRVLALHADRWMERRQAPFWSQLTGMVLTDNLTSLMPVERKVPVFVCDPAAVLLELVLALPLDLEKAYYTCLVRSLYAINYVQSLVQISCSLGHMARTQFKQKTLGSPNSLESADSVLGLLVEQLEQGNLYIDDEDMDAQVRQKSQQLSGPLLEKQVVTMCGPFLLVAALLQSHLFEEKLPTTADPTDELAALCLVSQSPLTSSPPSRWPCPHHS
;
A
#
# COMPACT_ATOMS: atom_id res chain seq x y z
N PRO A 1 16.02 -17.78 -20.85
CA PRO A 1 15.14 -17.33 -21.96
C PRO A 1 14.12 -16.28 -21.50
N PHE A 2 13.02 -16.61 -20.82
CA PHE A 2 11.96 -15.62 -20.53
C PHE A 2 12.43 -14.40 -19.72
N MET A 3 13.11 -14.59 -18.58
CA MET A 3 13.58 -13.45 -17.76
C MET A 3 14.60 -12.57 -18.49
N GLU A 4 15.36 -13.16 -19.41
CA GLU A 4 16.32 -12.45 -20.24
C GLU A 4 15.60 -11.63 -21.32
N ASP A 5 14.60 -12.20 -21.98
CA ASP A 5 13.74 -11.50 -22.94
C ASP A 5 12.98 -10.35 -22.26
N LEU A 6 12.42 -10.59 -21.07
CA LEU A 6 11.72 -9.58 -20.27
C LEU A 6 12.67 -8.44 -19.87
N THR A 7 13.87 -8.77 -19.40
CA THR A 7 14.90 -7.80 -19.06
C THR A 7 15.33 -7.00 -20.30
N ASN A 8 15.47 -7.65 -21.45
CA ASN A 8 15.83 -7.01 -22.71
C ASN A 8 14.73 -6.06 -23.23
N ALA A 9 13.46 -6.36 -22.94
CA ALA A 9 12.31 -5.53 -23.27
C ALA A 9 12.14 -4.32 -22.34
N THR A 10 12.87 -4.25 -21.22
CA THR A 10 12.90 -3.08 -20.32
C THR A 10 14.06 -2.13 -20.65
N PHE A 11 14.04 -0.92 -20.07
CA PHE A 11 15.13 0.06 -20.23
C PHE A 11 16.48 -0.51 -19.78
N SER A 12 17.57 -0.07 -20.42
CA SER A 12 18.93 -0.59 -20.21
C SER A 12 19.39 -0.55 -18.75
N GLN A 13 18.93 0.42 -17.97
CA GLN A 13 19.21 0.56 -16.53
C GLN A 13 18.74 -0.63 -15.68
N TYR A 14 17.73 -1.38 -16.12
CA TYR A 14 17.21 -2.55 -15.41
C TYR A 14 17.97 -3.84 -15.76
N ARG A 15 18.83 -3.83 -16.79
CA ARG A 15 19.59 -5.01 -17.22
C ARG A 15 20.60 -5.48 -16.17
N THR A 16 21.17 -4.57 -15.40
CA THR A 16 22.13 -4.88 -14.34
C THR A 16 21.49 -5.51 -13.11
N ILE A 17 20.22 -5.20 -12.83
CA ILE A 17 19.47 -5.70 -11.66
C ILE A 17 19.18 -7.19 -11.80
N SER A 18 18.90 -7.65 -13.03
CA SER A 18 18.69 -9.06 -13.35
C SER A 18 19.97 -9.89 -13.40
N CYS A 19 21.15 -9.26 -13.54
CA CYS A 19 22.45 -9.95 -13.66
C CYS A 19 23.03 -10.44 -12.33
N LEU A 20 22.61 -9.89 -11.19
CA LEU A 20 22.98 -10.45 -9.88
C LEU A 20 21.91 -11.46 -9.46
N PRO A 21 22.28 -12.71 -9.10
CA PRO A 21 21.36 -13.77 -8.71
C PRO A 21 20.81 -13.57 -7.28
N ASN A 22 20.43 -12.33 -6.94
CA ASN A 22 19.72 -12.04 -5.71
C ASN A 22 18.22 -12.19 -6.00
N SER A 23 17.58 -13.18 -5.38
CA SER A 23 16.12 -13.38 -5.45
C SER A 23 15.35 -12.10 -5.06
N HIS A 24 15.96 -11.22 -4.24
CA HIS A 24 15.41 -9.88 -3.94
C HIS A 24 15.26 -8.99 -5.16
N GLY A 25 16.30 -8.90 -5.97
CA GLY A 25 16.33 -8.00 -7.11
C GLY A 25 15.30 -8.43 -8.15
N LEU A 26 15.13 -9.75 -8.31
CA LEU A 26 14.19 -10.32 -9.25
C LEU A 26 12.73 -10.07 -8.87
N VAL A 27 12.34 -10.32 -7.61
CA VAL A 27 10.96 -10.05 -7.16
C VAL A 27 10.64 -8.56 -7.28
N LEU A 28 11.53 -7.68 -6.82
CA LEU A 28 11.35 -6.23 -6.99
C LEU A 28 11.26 -5.83 -8.47
N PHE A 29 12.06 -6.45 -9.34
CA PHE A 29 12.01 -6.21 -10.77
C PHE A 29 10.65 -6.61 -11.35
N LEU A 30 10.13 -7.79 -11.03
CA LEU A 30 8.80 -8.22 -11.46
C LEU A 30 7.69 -7.28 -10.94
N CYS A 31 7.74 -6.90 -9.66
CA CYS A 31 6.83 -5.93 -9.08
C CYS A 31 6.90 -4.57 -9.81
N SER A 32 8.11 -4.12 -10.18
CA SER A 32 8.29 -2.85 -10.90
C SER A 32 7.64 -2.89 -12.28
N ILE A 33 7.72 -4.01 -13.00
CA ILE A 33 7.06 -4.17 -14.30
C ILE A 33 5.55 -4.06 -14.14
N ALA A 34 4.97 -4.79 -13.17
CA ALA A 34 3.54 -4.72 -12.90
C ALA A 34 3.11 -3.29 -12.53
N ARG A 35 3.85 -2.65 -11.62
CA ARG A 35 3.57 -1.29 -11.15
C ARG A 35 3.62 -0.26 -12.27
N THR A 36 4.69 -0.26 -13.08
CA THR A 36 4.84 0.70 -14.17
C THR A 36 3.72 0.57 -15.20
N ASN A 37 3.25 -0.66 -15.48
CA ASN A 37 2.10 -0.85 -16.38
C ASN A 37 0.80 -0.28 -15.79
N LEU A 38 0.55 -0.49 -14.49
CA LEU A 38 -0.62 0.09 -13.81
C LEU A 38 -0.55 1.63 -13.79
N GLU A 39 0.59 2.20 -13.41
CA GLU A 39 0.79 3.65 -13.37
C GLU A 39 0.70 4.28 -14.75
N ALA A 40 1.25 3.63 -15.79
CA ALA A 40 1.11 4.08 -17.17
C ALA A 40 -0.37 4.13 -17.60
N GLU A 41 -1.15 3.11 -17.23
CA GLU A 41 -2.58 3.12 -17.49
C GLU A 41 -3.31 4.22 -16.70
N ILE A 42 -2.99 4.44 -15.43
CA ILE A 42 -3.53 5.56 -14.64
C ILE A 42 -3.22 6.91 -15.32
N VAL A 43 -1.99 7.11 -15.80
CA VAL A 43 -1.58 8.32 -16.53
C VAL A 43 -2.34 8.47 -17.84
N LEU A 44 -2.52 7.39 -18.61
CA LEU A 44 -3.35 7.39 -19.83
C LEU A 44 -4.80 7.78 -19.52
N ARG A 45 -5.30 7.42 -18.34
CA ARG A 45 -6.61 7.81 -17.81
C ARG A 45 -6.61 9.20 -17.14
N LYS A 46 -5.54 9.99 -17.31
CA LYS A 46 -5.35 11.34 -16.74
C LYS A 46 -5.41 11.40 -15.21
N GLY A 47 -5.04 10.30 -14.54
CA GLY A 47 -5.05 10.22 -13.08
C GLY A 47 -6.43 10.05 -12.46
N ASN A 48 -7.47 9.80 -13.27
CA ASN A 48 -8.83 9.54 -12.77
C ASN A 48 -9.43 8.29 -13.41
N LEU A 49 -9.79 7.31 -12.59
CA LEU A 49 -10.38 6.02 -12.96
C LEU A 49 -11.90 6.07 -13.06
N CYS A 50 -12.54 7.04 -12.40
CA CYS A 50 -14.00 7.08 -12.21
C CYS A 50 -14.76 7.93 -13.24
N LEU A 51 -14.07 8.78 -14.00
CA LEU A 51 -14.71 9.61 -15.00
C LEU A 51 -15.08 8.80 -16.24
N PRO A 52 -16.23 9.08 -16.88
CA PRO A 52 -16.58 8.47 -18.15
C PRO A 52 -15.49 8.76 -19.18
N GLN A 53 -14.81 7.71 -19.64
CA GLN A 53 -13.84 7.88 -20.70
C GLN A 53 -14.58 8.08 -22.03
N PRO A 54 -14.21 9.10 -22.84
CA PRO A 54 -14.67 9.14 -24.23
C PRO A 54 -14.28 7.81 -24.88
N GLN A 55 -15.10 7.28 -25.79
CA GLN A 55 -14.92 5.99 -26.48
C GLN A 55 -13.57 5.92 -27.21
N GLN A 56 -12.46 5.81 -26.50
CA GLN A 56 -11.18 5.45 -27.05
C GLN A 56 -11.28 3.98 -27.38
N VAL A 57 -10.86 3.66 -28.61
CA VAL A 57 -10.80 2.32 -29.20
C VAL A 57 -10.43 1.33 -28.10
N LYS A 58 -11.30 0.33 -27.88
CA LYS A 58 -11.13 -0.77 -26.91
C LYS A 58 -9.80 -1.50 -27.16
N LYS A 59 -8.68 -0.92 -26.73
CA LYS A 59 -7.44 -1.67 -26.59
C LYS A 59 -7.69 -2.59 -25.41
N GLN A 60 -7.88 -3.86 -25.72
CA GLN A 60 -7.96 -4.91 -24.71
C GLN A 60 -6.65 -4.83 -23.91
N SER A 61 -6.75 -4.55 -22.61
CA SER A 61 -5.55 -4.46 -21.77
C SER A 61 -4.84 -5.81 -21.79
N CYS A 62 -3.55 -5.81 -22.12
CA CYS A 62 -2.70 -7.00 -22.02
C CYS A 62 -2.12 -7.18 -20.60
N PHE A 63 -2.57 -6.37 -19.63
CA PHE A 63 -2.08 -6.41 -18.26
C PHE A 63 -2.33 -7.77 -17.61
N LEU A 64 -3.53 -8.34 -17.71
CA LEU A 64 -3.82 -9.62 -17.07
C LEU A 64 -2.95 -10.78 -17.62
N PRO A 65 -2.80 -10.95 -18.95
CA PRO A 65 -1.82 -11.89 -19.50
C PRO A 65 -0.39 -11.66 -19.00
N LEU A 66 0.08 -10.40 -18.99
CA LEU A 66 1.41 -10.05 -18.47
C LEU A 66 1.54 -10.45 -16.99
N PHE A 67 0.56 -10.06 -16.18
CA PHE A 67 0.54 -10.30 -14.74
C PHE A 67 0.61 -11.79 -14.40
N ARG A 68 -0.13 -12.63 -15.15
CA ARG A 68 -0.07 -14.08 -14.97
C ARG A 68 1.32 -14.64 -15.21
N VAL A 69 2.01 -14.16 -16.24
CA VAL A 69 3.39 -14.57 -16.50
C VAL A 69 4.32 -14.08 -15.39
N LEU A 70 4.18 -12.84 -14.93
CA LEU A 70 4.97 -12.33 -13.80
C LEU A 70 4.77 -13.17 -12.53
N ALA A 71 3.52 -13.52 -12.19
CA ALA A 71 3.17 -14.32 -11.02
C ALA A 71 3.77 -15.73 -11.09
N LEU A 72 3.66 -16.41 -12.24
CA LEU A 72 4.29 -17.73 -12.47
C LEU A 72 5.80 -17.71 -12.24
N HIS A 73 6.44 -16.59 -12.55
CA HIS A 73 7.86 -16.39 -12.31
C HIS A 73 8.19 -15.92 -10.90
N ALA A 74 7.29 -15.24 -10.19
CA ALA A 74 7.48 -14.76 -8.83
C ALA A 74 7.32 -15.85 -7.77
N ASP A 75 6.32 -16.73 -7.93
CA ASP A 75 5.94 -17.79 -6.98
C ASP A 75 7.15 -18.64 -6.53
N ARG A 76 8.00 -19.03 -7.49
CA ARG A 76 9.23 -19.82 -7.24
C ARG A 76 10.27 -19.14 -6.36
N TRP A 77 10.23 -17.82 -6.18
CA TRP A 77 11.24 -17.05 -5.43
C TRP A 77 10.70 -16.39 -4.16
N MET A 78 9.38 -16.33 -4.00
CA MET A 78 8.69 -15.67 -2.88
C MET A 78 8.53 -16.56 -1.65
N GLU A 79 8.41 -17.88 -1.86
CA GLU A 79 8.10 -18.89 -0.82
C GLU A 79 9.06 -18.88 0.39
N ARG A 80 10.29 -18.38 0.24
CA ARG A 80 11.30 -18.34 1.32
C ARG A 80 11.47 -16.99 2.03
N ARG A 81 10.75 -15.94 1.63
CA ARG A 81 11.04 -14.56 2.08
C ARG A 81 10.16 -14.01 3.17
N GLN A 82 8.89 -14.37 3.15
CA GLN A 82 7.90 -13.58 3.87
C GLN A 82 7.83 -13.94 5.36
N ALA A 83 8.14 -15.19 5.73
CA ALA A 83 8.03 -15.62 7.12
C ALA A 83 8.93 -14.85 8.11
N PRO A 84 10.25 -14.65 7.87
CA PRO A 84 11.09 -13.89 8.80
C PRO A 84 10.69 -12.42 8.89
N PHE A 85 10.38 -11.81 7.75
CA PHE A 85 9.95 -10.41 7.68
C PHE A 85 8.65 -10.16 8.45
N TRP A 86 7.59 -10.92 8.15
CA TRP A 86 6.31 -10.76 8.84
C TRP A 86 6.41 -11.19 10.28
N SER A 87 7.24 -12.18 10.62
CA SER A 87 7.47 -12.55 12.01
C SER A 87 8.08 -11.41 12.82
N GLN A 88 9.03 -10.67 12.22
CA GLN A 88 9.63 -9.52 12.87
C GLN A 88 8.65 -8.35 12.97
N LEU A 89 7.89 -8.08 11.91
CA LEU A 89 6.95 -6.96 11.86
C LEU A 89 5.76 -7.16 12.81
N THR A 90 5.23 -8.39 12.88
CA THR A 90 4.05 -8.71 13.70
C THR A 90 4.41 -9.20 15.10
N GLY A 91 5.68 -9.56 15.33
CA GLY A 91 6.10 -10.27 16.53
C GLY A 91 5.61 -11.73 16.60
N MET A 92 4.98 -12.25 15.55
CA MET A 92 4.47 -13.63 15.51
C MET A 92 5.55 -14.59 15.03
N VAL A 93 5.78 -15.70 15.75
CA VAL A 93 6.68 -16.76 15.27
C VAL A 93 5.97 -17.55 14.19
N LEU A 94 6.38 -17.36 12.92
CA LEU A 94 5.78 -18.03 11.75
C LEU A 94 6.53 -19.31 11.32
N THR A 95 7.61 -19.68 12.03
CA THR A 95 8.42 -20.86 11.74
C THR A 95 8.66 -21.70 12.98
N ASP A 96 8.51 -23.02 12.90
CA ASP A 96 8.72 -23.96 14.02
C ASP A 96 10.18 -24.06 14.50
N ASN A 97 11.13 -23.44 13.80
CA ASN A 97 12.55 -23.42 14.18
C ASN A 97 12.84 -22.34 15.24
N LEU A 98 12.42 -22.62 16.48
CA LEU A 98 12.69 -21.81 17.68
C LEU A 98 14.19 -21.64 18.02
N THR A 99 15.07 -22.36 17.31
CA THR A 99 16.53 -22.35 17.50
C THR A 99 17.27 -21.35 16.61
N SER A 100 16.58 -20.66 15.70
CA SER A 100 17.21 -19.70 14.79
C SER A 100 17.39 -18.33 15.46
N LEU A 101 18.63 -18.00 15.84
CA LEU A 101 19.04 -16.67 16.30
C LEU A 101 19.23 -15.73 15.09
N MET A 102 18.14 -15.40 14.39
CA MET A 102 18.20 -14.41 13.32
C MET A 102 18.41 -13.01 13.93
N PRO A 103 19.39 -12.22 13.47
CA PRO A 103 19.58 -10.85 13.92
C PRO A 103 18.31 -10.04 13.68
N VAL A 104 17.82 -9.34 14.70
CA VAL A 104 16.73 -8.37 14.55
C VAL A 104 17.28 -7.16 13.79
N GLU A 105 16.99 -7.07 12.49
CA GLU A 105 17.34 -5.89 11.70
C GLU A 105 16.48 -4.71 12.15
N ARG A 106 17.06 -3.77 12.92
CA ARG A 106 16.35 -2.58 13.43
C ARG A 106 16.03 -1.52 12.36
N LYS A 107 16.15 -1.84 11.08
CA LYS A 107 15.78 -0.90 10.01
C LYS A 107 14.29 -1.08 9.74
N VAL A 108 13.53 0.01 9.79
CA VAL A 108 12.16 0.03 9.24
C VAL A 108 12.29 -0.46 7.80
N PRO A 109 11.67 -1.59 7.44
CA PRO A 109 11.84 -2.11 6.10
C PRO A 109 11.25 -1.09 5.13
N VAL A 110 12.08 -0.62 4.20
CA VAL A 110 11.72 0.35 3.15
C VAL A 110 10.45 -0.09 2.40
N PHE A 111 10.21 -1.40 2.38
CA PHE A 111 9.04 -2.02 1.80
C PHE A 111 7.70 -1.59 2.43
N VAL A 112 7.63 -1.41 3.75
CA VAL A 112 6.39 -0.94 4.40
C VAL A 112 6.08 0.49 4.00
N CYS A 113 7.08 1.29 3.58
CA CYS A 113 6.88 2.67 3.13
C CYS A 113 6.13 2.77 1.79
N ASP A 114 5.93 1.66 1.07
CA ASP A 114 5.21 1.66 -0.21
C ASP A 114 4.12 0.56 -0.25
N PRO A 115 2.91 0.89 0.22
CA PRO A 115 1.79 -0.06 0.27
C PRO A 115 1.41 -0.64 -1.11
N ALA A 116 1.66 0.07 -2.20
CA ALA A 116 1.37 -0.43 -3.56
C ALA A 116 2.38 -1.51 -3.97
N ALA A 117 3.67 -1.32 -3.65
CA ALA A 117 4.67 -2.35 -3.85
C ALA A 117 4.38 -3.60 -2.99
N VAL A 118 3.95 -3.40 -1.74
CA VAL A 118 3.55 -4.49 -0.84
C VAL A 118 2.37 -5.29 -1.40
N LEU A 119 1.35 -4.59 -1.89
CA LEU A 119 0.20 -5.24 -2.52
C LEU A 119 0.63 -6.09 -3.71
N LEU A 120 1.46 -5.55 -4.61
CA LEU A 120 1.93 -6.28 -5.79
C LEU A 120 2.75 -7.51 -5.41
N GLU A 121 3.63 -7.40 -4.41
CA GLU A 121 4.41 -8.55 -3.95
C GLU A 121 3.49 -9.63 -3.37
N LEU A 122 2.53 -9.26 -2.51
CA LEU A 122 1.59 -10.22 -1.92
C LEU A 122 0.73 -10.89 -2.99
N VAL A 123 0.20 -10.14 -3.94
CA VAL A 123 -0.67 -10.70 -5.00
C VAL A 123 0.13 -11.56 -5.99
N LEU A 124 1.38 -11.19 -6.31
CA LEU A 124 2.26 -12.02 -7.15
C LEU A 124 2.72 -13.31 -6.45
N ALA A 125 2.69 -13.35 -5.11
CA ALA A 125 3.03 -14.52 -4.31
C ALA A 125 1.82 -15.43 -4.03
N LEU A 126 0.60 -15.00 -4.39
CA LEU A 126 -0.61 -15.76 -4.17
C LEU A 126 -1.01 -16.56 -5.41
N PRO A 127 -1.81 -17.64 -5.25
CA PRO A 127 -2.39 -18.37 -6.37
C PRO A 127 -3.15 -17.45 -7.33
N LEU A 128 -3.08 -17.73 -8.63
CA LEU A 128 -3.72 -16.92 -9.68
C LEU A 128 -5.25 -16.93 -9.61
N ASP A 129 -5.83 -17.93 -8.96
CA ASP A 129 -7.24 -18.11 -8.67
C ASP A 129 -7.63 -17.52 -7.30
N LEU A 130 -6.93 -16.46 -6.87
CA LEU A 130 -7.22 -15.73 -5.64
C LEU A 130 -8.68 -15.26 -5.61
N GLU A 131 -9.43 -15.66 -4.59
CA GLU A 131 -10.78 -15.13 -4.41
C GLU A 131 -10.72 -13.63 -4.07
N LYS A 132 -11.69 -12.87 -4.60
CA LYS A 132 -11.80 -11.43 -4.36
C LYS A 132 -11.80 -11.06 -2.88
N ALA A 133 -12.38 -11.90 -2.04
CA ALA A 133 -12.41 -11.71 -0.59
C ALA A 133 -11.01 -11.51 0.01
N TYR A 134 -10.03 -12.32 -0.40
CA TYR A 134 -8.66 -12.21 0.07
C TYR A 134 -8.00 -10.94 -0.46
N TYR A 135 -8.18 -10.63 -1.74
CA TYR A 135 -7.68 -9.39 -2.32
C TYR A 135 -8.20 -8.16 -1.57
N THR A 136 -9.51 -8.09 -1.31
CA THR A 136 -10.11 -7.01 -0.52
C THR A 136 -9.53 -6.95 0.89
N CYS A 137 -9.25 -8.09 1.53
CA CYS A 137 -8.60 -8.13 2.83
C CYS A 137 -7.18 -7.53 2.80
N LEU A 138 -6.39 -7.85 1.78
CA LEU A 138 -5.06 -7.27 1.58
C LEU A 138 -5.13 -5.76 1.40
N VAL A 139 -6.01 -5.29 0.51
CA VAL A 139 -6.17 -3.86 0.24
C VAL A 139 -6.59 -3.10 1.51
N ARG A 140 -7.52 -3.64 2.30
CA ARG A 140 -7.93 -3.02 3.58
C ARG A 140 -6.80 -2.93 4.59
N SER A 141 -6.03 -4.00 4.73
CA SER A 141 -4.92 -4.07 5.68
C SER A 141 -3.84 -3.06 5.30
N LEU A 142 -3.49 -2.99 4.00
CA LEU A 142 -2.51 -2.05 3.48
C LEU A 142 -3.02 -0.61 3.46
N TYR A 143 -4.31 -0.39 3.24
CA TYR A 143 -4.93 0.93 3.38
C TYR A 143 -4.82 1.45 4.82
N ALA A 144 -5.10 0.61 5.82
CA ALA A 144 -4.97 0.98 7.23
C ALA A 144 -3.52 1.39 7.57
N ILE A 145 -2.54 0.63 7.06
CA ILE A 145 -1.12 0.99 7.21
C ILE A 145 -0.83 2.32 6.54
N ASN A 146 -1.24 2.52 5.28
CA ASN A 146 -1.02 3.76 4.54
C ASN A 146 -1.68 4.98 5.20
N TYR A 147 -2.87 4.78 5.76
CA TYR A 147 -3.62 5.80 6.49
C TYR A 147 -2.85 6.25 7.74
N VAL A 148 -2.36 5.29 8.54
CA VAL A 148 -1.53 5.60 9.72
C VAL A 148 -0.23 6.27 9.30
N GLN A 149 0.45 5.78 8.25
CA GLN A 149 1.67 6.40 7.73
C GLN A 149 1.47 7.85 7.30
N SER A 150 0.37 8.14 6.61
CA SER A 150 0.00 9.49 6.18
C SER A 150 -0.19 10.40 7.40
N LEU A 151 -0.90 9.94 8.43
CA LEU A 151 -1.07 10.68 9.67
C LEU A 151 0.26 10.91 10.41
N VAL A 152 1.14 9.91 10.46
CA VAL A 152 2.48 10.06 11.07
C VAL A 152 3.30 11.10 10.31
N GLN A 153 3.32 11.05 8.98
CA GLN A 153 4.01 12.05 8.15
C GLN A 153 3.45 13.46 8.37
N ILE A 154 2.12 13.60 8.44
CA ILE A 154 1.48 14.87 8.76
C ILE A 154 1.90 15.34 10.15
N SER A 155 1.89 14.45 11.16
CA SER A 155 2.28 14.79 12.53
C SER A 155 3.70 15.34 12.63
N CYS A 156 4.62 14.83 11.80
CA CYS A 156 6.01 15.31 11.74
C CYS A 156 6.14 16.73 11.15
N SER A 157 5.14 17.15 10.36
CA SER A 157 5.06 18.51 9.79
C SER A 157 4.30 19.51 10.68
N LEU A 158 3.78 19.07 11.83
CA LEU A 158 3.06 19.91 12.78
C LEU A 158 3.99 20.42 13.86
N GLY A 159 3.92 21.72 14.20
CA GLY A 159 4.60 22.25 15.38
C GLY A 159 4.03 21.73 16.70
N HIS A 160 4.78 21.91 17.78
CA HIS A 160 4.46 21.42 19.13
C HIS A 160 3.05 21.83 19.58
N MET A 161 2.67 23.09 19.35
CA MET A 161 1.36 23.60 19.76
C MET A 161 0.22 22.90 19.01
N ALA A 162 0.35 22.70 17.70
CA ALA A 162 -0.66 22.02 16.89
C ALA A 162 -0.81 20.53 17.30
N ARG A 163 0.31 19.83 17.52
CA ARG A 163 0.31 18.45 18.04
C ARG A 163 -0.42 18.35 19.38
N THR A 164 -0.15 19.28 20.28
CA THR A 164 -0.82 19.34 21.60
C THR A 164 -2.33 19.55 21.48
N GLN A 165 -2.79 20.38 20.53
CA GLN A 165 -4.22 20.59 20.28
C GLN A 165 -4.92 19.30 19.81
N PHE A 166 -4.32 18.54 18.89
CA PHE A 166 -4.88 17.25 18.47
C PHE A 166 -4.93 16.25 19.63
N LYS A 167 -3.88 16.17 20.45
CA LYS A 167 -3.85 15.33 21.65
C LYS A 167 -4.98 15.70 22.64
N GLN A 168 -5.20 17.01 22.87
CA GLN A 168 -6.26 17.47 23.77
C GLN A 168 -7.67 17.13 23.27
N LYS A 169 -7.92 17.16 21.95
CA LYS A 169 -9.21 16.75 21.39
C LYS A 169 -9.50 15.27 21.67
N THR A 170 -8.49 14.40 21.62
CA THR A 170 -8.63 12.97 21.88
C THR A 170 -8.94 12.64 23.34
N LEU A 171 -8.50 13.48 24.31
CA LEU A 171 -8.82 13.30 25.74
C LEU A 171 -10.33 13.38 26.04
N GLY A 172 -11.12 14.05 25.19
CA GLY A 172 -12.57 14.12 25.31
C GLY A 172 -13.30 12.85 24.88
N SER A 173 -12.66 12.00 24.07
CA SER A 173 -13.20 10.73 23.56
C SER A 173 -12.08 9.68 23.42
N PRO A 174 -11.51 9.21 24.54
CA PRO A 174 -10.39 8.28 24.52
C PRO A 174 -10.78 7.00 23.77
N ASN A 175 -9.89 6.56 22.86
CA ASN A 175 -10.08 5.41 21.95
C ASN A 175 -11.12 5.58 20.83
N SER A 176 -11.65 6.79 20.59
CA SER A 176 -12.42 7.05 19.37
C SER A 176 -11.51 7.00 18.15
N LEU A 177 -11.71 6.03 17.26
CA LEU A 177 -11.02 5.89 15.97
C LEU A 177 -11.92 6.36 14.81
N GLU A 178 -12.94 7.18 15.11
CA GLU A 178 -13.99 7.55 14.16
C GLU A 178 -13.61 8.74 13.26
N SER A 179 -12.59 9.50 13.62
CA SER A 179 -12.14 10.67 12.84
C SER A 179 -10.62 10.73 12.73
N ALA A 180 -10.12 11.37 11.66
CA ALA A 180 -8.69 11.58 11.47
C ALA A 180 -8.06 12.38 12.62
N ASP A 181 -8.82 13.35 13.19
CA ASP A 181 -8.39 14.14 14.35
C ASP A 181 -8.08 13.24 15.55
N SER A 182 -8.99 12.32 15.87
CA SER A 182 -8.84 11.45 17.04
C SER A 182 -7.67 10.47 16.87
N VAL A 183 -7.53 9.86 15.68
CA VAL A 183 -6.41 8.96 15.37
C VAL A 183 -5.07 9.71 15.41
N LEU A 184 -5.01 10.92 14.85
CA LEU A 184 -3.81 11.75 14.89
C LEU A 184 -3.39 12.09 16.32
N GLY A 185 -4.34 12.46 17.17
CA GLY A 185 -4.06 12.76 18.59
C GLY A 185 -3.50 11.55 19.35
N LEU A 186 -4.05 10.34 19.11
CA LEU A 186 -3.51 9.09 19.66
C LEU A 186 -2.08 8.83 19.17
N LEU A 187 -1.83 9.00 17.86
CA LEU A 187 -0.50 8.79 17.29
C LEU A 187 0.52 9.76 17.88
N VAL A 188 0.15 11.04 18.04
CA VAL A 188 1.01 12.06 18.67
C VAL A 188 1.35 11.66 20.11
N GLU A 189 0.37 11.23 20.91
CA GLU A 189 0.59 10.81 22.30
C GLU A 189 1.56 9.62 22.42
N GLN A 190 1.50 8.67 21.47
CA GLN A 190 2.42 7.52 21.46
C GLN A 190 3.80 7.90 20.94
N LEU A 191 3.88 8.75 19.91
CA LEU A 191 5.13 9.06 19.21
C LEU A 191 5.94 10.18 19.89
N GLU A 192 5.31 11.05 20.67
CA GLU A 192 6.01 12.12 21.40
C GLU A 192 6.99 11.60 22.46
N GLN A 193 6.83 10.35 22.89
CA GLN A 193 7.76 9.67 23.80
C GLN A 193 9.08 9.31 23.10
N GLY A 194 9.11 9.33 21.76
CA GLY A 194 10.29 9.08 20.95
C GLY A 194 10.92 10.37 20.39
N ASN A 195 12.07 10.21 19.74
CA ASN A 195 12.81 11.33 19.12
C ASN A 195 12.38 11.57 17.66
N LEU A 196 11.09 11.41 17.35
CA LEU A 196 10.58 11.53 15.97
C LEU A 196 10.38 12.99 15.55
N TYR A 197 9.95 13.84 16.47
CA TYR A 197 9.60 15.23 16.18
C TYR A 197 10.81 16.15 16.27
N ILE A 198 10.95 17.03 15.27
CA ILE A 198 11.92 18.12 15.30
C ILE A 198 11.36 19.30 16.12
N ASP A 199 12.26 20.09 16.67
CA ASP A 199 11.90 21.29 17.42
C ASP A 199 11.34 22.36 16.50
N ASP A 200 10.38 23.15 17.01
CA ASP A 200 9.67 24.16 16.22
C ASP A 200 10.63 25.19 15.62
N GLU A 201 11.74 25.51 16.31
CA GLU A 201 12.77 26.44 15.86
C GLU A 201 13.47 25.99 14.58
N ASP A 202 13.67 24.68 14.43
CA ASP A 202 14.31 24.05 13.28
C ASP A 202 13.35 23.83 12.10
N MET A 203 12.05 24.09 12.28
CA MET A 203 11.07 23.99 11.19
C MET A 203 11.16 25.16 10.21
N ASP A 204 11.03 24.85 8.92
CA ASP A 204 10.85 25.84 7.85
C ASP A 204 9.65 26.76 8.16
N ALA A 205 9.83 28.07 7.94
CA ALA A 205 8.80 29.07 8.22
C ALA A 205 7.45 28.79 7.50
N GLN A 206 7.51 28.25 6.27
CA GLN A 206 6.33 27.88 5.50
C GLN A 206 5.60 26.67 6.09
N VAL A 207 6.34 25.67 6.59
CA VAL A 207 5.77 24.48 7.24
C VAL A 207 5.12 24.87 8.56
N ARG A 208 5.81 25.71 9.34
CA ARG A 208 5.28 26.27 10.59
C ARG A 208 3.96 27.03 10.36
N GLN A 209 3.87 27.86 9.32
CA GLN A 209 2.63 28.57 8.99
C GLN A 209 1.50 27.61 8.56
N LYS A 210 1.79 26.62 7.71
CA LYS A 210 0.80 25.61 7.30
C LYS A 210 0.28 24.82 8.49
N SER A 211 1.14 24.49 9.45
CA SER A 211 0.76 23.73 10.65
C SER A 211 -0.32 24.43 11.49
N GLN A 212 -0.32 25.76 11.52
CA GLN A 212 -1.29 26.58 12.28
C GLN A 212 -2.67 26.64 11.62
N GLN A 213 -2.76 26.29 10.33
CA GLN A 213 -4.00 26.36 9.54
C GLN A 213 -4.72 25.01 9.42
N LEU A 214 -4.10 23.92 9.91
CA LEU A 214 -4.66 22.58 9.76
C LEU A 214 -5.89 22.39 10.66
N SER A 215 -7.04 22.22 10.04
CA SER A 215 -8.32 21.86 10.68
C SER A 215 -8.70 20.42 10.34
N GLY A 216 -9.67 19.83 11.05
CA GLY A 216 -10.06 18.43 10.83
C GLY A 216 -10.49 18.10 9.39
N PRO A 217 -11.34 18.91 8.73
CA PRO A 217 -11.67 18.67 7.32
C PRO A 217 -10.47 18.77 6.37
N LEU A 218 -9.51 19.65 6.66
CA LEU A 218 -8.28 19.76 5.88
C LEU A 218 -7.35 18.58 6.12
N LEU A 219 -7.27 18.09 7.36
CA LEU A 219 -6.54 16.88 7.72
C LEU A 219 -7.09 15.67 6.96
N GLU A 220 -8.40 15.45 6.99
CA GLU A 220 -9.04 14.36 6.25
C GLU A 220 -8.74 14.44 4.76
N LYS A 221 -8.92 15.62 4.16
CA LYS A 221 -8.59 15.84 2.75
C LYS A 221 -7.12 15.54 2.44
N GLN A 222 -6.20 15.93 3.31
CA GLN A 222 -4.77 15.70 3.14
C GLN A 222 -4.43 14.20 3.24
N VAL A 223 -4.95 13.50 4.25
CA VAL A 223 -4.75 12.06 4.43
C VAL A 223 -5.29 11.29 3.22
N VAL A 224 -6.50 11.62 2.80
CA VAL A 224 -7.15 11.07 1.61
C VAL A 224 -6.24 11.28 0.39
N THR A 225 -5.77 12.52 0.15
CA THR A 225 -4.84 12.82 -0.96
C THR A 225 -3.57 11.96 -0.93
N MET A 226 -2.98 11.75 0.25
CA MET A 226 -1.77 10.93 0.42
C MET A 226 -2.05 9.44 0.20
N CYS A 227 -3.24 8.95 0.56
CA CYS A 227 -3.67 7.58 0.31
C CYS A 227 -4.10 7.31 -1.14
N GLY A 228 -4.43 8.37 -1.90
CA GLY A 228 -4.94 8.33 -3.28
C GLY A 228 -4.16 7.42 -4.23
N PRO A 229 -2.84 7.59 -4.37
CA PRO A 229 -2.02 6.78 -5.28
C PRO A 229 -2.15 5.27 -5.04
N PHE A 230 -2.16 4.85 -3.77
CA PHE A 230 -2.36 3.45 -3.42
C PHE A 230 -3.73 2.92 -3.85
N LEU A 231 -4.80 3.69 -3.58
CA LEU A 231 -6.16 3.29 -3.91
C LEU A 231 -6.40 3.22 -5.43
N LEU A 232 -5.78 4.10 -6.20
CA LEU A 232 -5.81 4.04 -7.67
C LEU A 232 -5.18 2.75 -8.19
N VAL A 233 -3.98 2.40 -7.70
CA VAL A 233 -3.29 1.17 -8.08
C VAL A 233 -4.12 -0.06 -7.66
N ALA A 234 -4.62 -0.09 -6.43
CA ALA A 234 -5.41 -1.20 -5.90
C ALA A 234 -6.73 -1.40 -6.67
N ALA A 235 -7.45 -0.33 -7.00
CA ALA A 235 -8.71 -0.44 -7.74
C ALA A 235 -8.49 -0.85 -9.19
N LEU A 236 -7.44 -0.33 -9.84
CA LEU A 236 -7.10 -0.72 -11.21
C LEU A 236 -6.65 -2.17 -11.28
N LEU A 237 -5.81 -2.61 -10.34
CA LEU A 237 -5.39 -4.00 -10.24
C LEU A 237 -6.60 -4.92 -10.01
N GLN A 238 -7.54 -4.55 -9.13
CA GLN A 238 -8.79 -5.29 -8.94
C GLN A 238 -9.58 -5.43 -10.25
N SER A 239 -9.72 -4.34 -11.01
CA SER A 239 -10.47 -4.35 -12.28
C SER A 239 -9.86 -5.31 -13.30
N HIS A 240 -8.53 -5.44 -13.32
CA HIS A 240 -7.85 -6.38 -14.21
C HIS A 240 -7.92 -7.83 -13.75
N LEU A 241 -7.74 -8.08 -12.45
CA LEU A 241 -7.71 -9.45 -11.90
C LEU A 241 -9.09 -10.11 -11.90
N PHE A 242 -10.15 -9.33 -11.66
CA PHE A 242 -11.52 -9.82 -11.51
C PHE A 242 -12.43 -9.44 -12.69
N GLU A 243 -11.88 -8.81 -13.73
CA GLU A 243 -12.61 -8.32 -14.91
C GLU A 243 -13.81 -7.41 -14.56
N GLU A 244 -13.69 -6.67 -13.45
CA GLU A 244 -14.73 -5.78 -12.94
C GLU A 244 -14.67 -4.39 -13.57
N LYS A 245 -15.83 -3.74 -13.69
CA LYS A 245 -15.89 -2.34 -14.10
C LYS A 245 -15.44 -1.45 -12.96
N LEU A 246 -14.60 -0.47 -13.28
CA LEU A 246 -14.25 0.60 -12.35
C LEU A 246 -15.52 1.39 -11.97
N PRO A 247 -15.61 1.89 -10.72
CA PRO A 247 -16.73 2.73 -10.30
C PRO A 247 -16.81 3.97 -11.20
N THR A 248 -18.00 4.50 -11.41
CA THR A 248 -18.19 5.73 -12.20
C THR A 248 -18.76 6.82 -11.29
N THR A 249 -18.10 7.98 -11.26
CA THR A 249 -18.54 9.16 -10.51
C THR A 249 -18.78 10.33 -11.46
N ALA A 250 -19.76 11.18 -11.14
CA ALA A 250 -20.04 12.39 -11.91
C ALA A 250 -19.04 13.51 -11.55
N ASP A 251 -18.62 13.56 -10.29
CA ASP A 251 -17.65 14.52 -9.78
C ASP A 251 -16.25 13.86 -9.67
N PRO A 252 -15.19 14.46 -10.24
CA PRO A 252 -13.81 14.00 -10.04
C PRO A 252 -13.38 14.00 -8.57
N THR A 253 -13.96 14.88 -7.73
CA THR A 253 -13.60 15.00 -6.32
C THR A 253 -14.10 13.84 -5.47
N ASP A 254 -15.14 13.14 -5.92
CA ASP A 254 -15.71 11.95 -5.27
C ASP A 254 -14.99 10.65 -5.65
N GLU A 255 -14.04 10.70 -6.61
CA GLU A 255 -13.31 9.52 -7.07
C GLU A 255 -12.77 8.72 -5.90
N LEU A 256 -12.07 9.40 -4.99
CA LEU A 256 -11.34 8.70 -3.96
C LEU A 256 -12.26 8.10 -2.90
N ALA A 257 -13.39 8.74 -2.62
CA ALA A 257 -14.46 8.17 -1.81
C ALA A 257 -15.05 6.91 -2.47
N ALA A 258 -15.26 6.94 -3.79
CA ALA A 258 -15.74 5.78 -4.54
C ALA A 258 -14.72 4.62 -4.54
N LEU A 259 -13.42 4.91 -4.68
CA LEU A 259 -12.36 3.89 -4.60
C LEU A 259 -12.24 3.28 -3.20
N CYS A 260 -12.41 4.11 -2.15
CA CYS A 260 -12.51 3.64 -0.77
C CYS A 260 -13.69 2.68 -0.58
N LEU A 261 -14.87 3.00 -1.11
CA LEU A 261 -16.06 2.14 -1.00
C LEU A 261 -15.88 0.78 -1.69
N VAL A 262 -15.25 0.75 -2.86
CA VAL A 262 -14.91 -0.50 -3.56
C VAL A 262 -13.94 -1.34 -2.72
N SER A 263 -12.97 -0.69 -2.10
CA SER A 263 -11.98 -1.32 -1.21
C SER A 263 -12.59 -1.76 0.14
N GLN A 264 -13.72 -1.16 0.54
CA GLN A 264 -14.40 -1.39 1.81
C GLN A 264 -15.69 -2.22 1.70
N SER A 265 -16.08 -2.65 0.50
CA SER A 265 -17.30 -3.42 0.24
C SER A 265 -17.39 -4.67 1.14
N PRO A 266 -18.46 -4.85 1.95
CA PRO A 266 -18.51 -5.91 2.95
C PRO A 266 -18.31 -7.27 2.31
N LEU A 267 -17.48 -8.09 2.96
CA LEU A 267 -17.37 -9.50 2.63
C LEU A 267 -18.75 -10.12 2.87
N THR A 268 -19.48 -10.45 1.81
CA THR A 268 -20.77 -11.16 1.93
C THR A 268 -20.59 -12.61 2.37
N SER A 269 -19.35 -13.09 2.47
CA SER A 269 -18.97 -14.37 3.05
C SER A 269 -17.99 -14.15 4.20
N SER A 270 -18.25 -14.78 5.33
CA SER A 270 -17.29 -14.90 6.43
C SER A 270 -15.92 -15.39 5.88
N PRO A 271 -14.80 -14.88 6.41
CA PRO A 271 -13.49 -15.39 6.02
C PRO A 271 -13.42 -16.89 6.34
N PRO A 272 -12.92 -17.74 5.43
CA PRO A 272 -12.76 -19.16 5.71
C PRO A 272 -11.85 -19.32 6.92
N SER A 273 -12.31 -20.08 7.89
CA SER A 273 -11.72 -20.25 9.22
C SER A 273 -10.43 -21.07 9.22
N ARG A 274 -9.83 -21.34 8.05
CA ARG A 274 -8.58 -22.09 7.92
C ARG A 274 -7.95 -21.88 6.54
N TRP A 275 -6.70 -21.46 6.52
CA TRP A 275 -5.82 -21.60 5.37
C TRP A 275 -5.62 -23.10 5.11
N PRO A 276 -5.80 -23.62 3.89
CA PRO A 276 -5.41 -24.99 3.58
C PRO A 276 -3.90 -25.09 3.75
N CYS A 277 -3.47 -25.80 4.79
CA CYS A 277 -2.07 -26.15 4.98
C CYS A 277 -1.65 -26.99 3.76
N PRO A 278 -0.51 -26.70 3.10
CA PRO A 278 -0.03 -27.54 2.03
C PRO A 278 0.23 -28.95 2.60
N HIS A 279 -0.54 -29.91 2.14
CA HIS A 279 -0.28 -31.31 2.42
C HIS A 279 1.04 -31.70 1.75
N HIS A 280 2.08 -31.90 2.56
CA HIS A 280 3.29 -32.56 2.11
C HIS A 280 2.94 -33.98 1.63
N SER A 281 3.21 -34.23 0.35
CA SER A 281 3.51 -35.57 -0.19
C SER A 281 4.95 -35.59 -0.64
#